data_AF-A0A955Z1L2-F1
#
_entry.id   AF-A0A955Z1L2-F1
#
_cell.length_a   1.000
_cell.length_b   1.000
_cell.length_c   1.000
_cell.angle_alpha   90.00
_cell.angle_beta   90.00
_cell.angle_gamma   90.00
#
_symmetry.space_group_name_H-M   'P 1'
#
loop_
_entity.id
_entity.type
_entity.pdbx_description
1 polymer ?
#
loop_
_entity_poly.entity_id
_entity_poly.type
_entity_poly.pdbx_seq_one_letter_code
_entity_poly.pdbx_strand_id
1 'polypeptide(L)'
;MNEKARGASQELSHEDISQLWAKYRGGEMVRCPRGDGGISLSVDGAAKAYRMVCTQCGLASPWFGTTPTGLVFRSAPQTVNPASSSGTLSDD
;
A
#
# COMPACT_ATOMS: atom_id res chain seq x y z
N MET A 1 -10.50 5.67 -22.40
CA MET A 1 -11.13 5.21 -21.14
C MET A 1 -10.11 5.40 -20.04
N ASN A 2 -10.27 6.46 -19.26
CA ASN A 2 -9.26 6.93 -18.32
C ASN A 2 -9.56 6.28 -16.97
N GLU A 3 -8.74 5.32 -16.55
CA GLU A 3 -8.76 4.74 -15.19
C GLU A 3 -8.27 5.80 -14.18
N LYS A 4 -9.14 6.78 -13.97
CA LYS A 4 -8.96 7.91 -13.08
C LYS A 4 -9.00 7.39 -11.65
N ALA A 5 -7.82 7.13 -11.09
CA ALA A 5 -7.49 7.17 -9.67
C ALA A 5 -8.70 7.08 -8.70
N ARG A 6 -9.31 5.91 -8.56
CA ARG A 6 -10.13 5.60 -7.37
C ARG A 6 -9.17 5.17 -6.27
N GLY A 7 -8.52 6.15 -5.65
CA GLY A 7 -7.50 5.88 -4.65
C GLY A 7 -7.17 7.12 -3.83
N ALA A 8 -8.12 8.02 -3.62
CA ALA A 8 -8.01 8.96 -2.51
C ALA A 8 -8.12 8.17 -1.20
N SER A 9 -6.97 7.68 -0.74
CA SER A 9 -6.59 7.55 0.68
C SER A 9 -7.61 6.92 1.63
N GLN A 10 -8.17 5.78 1.24
CA GLN A 10 -8.58 4.79 2.25
C GLN A 10 -7.34 3.97 2.60
N GLU A 11 -6.39 4.63 3.27
CA GLU A 11 -5.19 3.99 3.77
C GLU A 11 -5.33 3.75 5.26
N LEU A 12 -4.86 2.60 5.72
CA LEU A 12 -4.71 2.32 7.13
C LEU A 12 -3.67 3.28 7.73
N SER A 13 -3.91 3.75 8.95
CA SER A 13 -2.94 4.59 9.66
C SER A 13 -1.70 3.77 10.03
N HIS A 14 -0.53 4.39 10.15
CA HIS A 14 0.69 3.68 10.57
C HIS A 14 0.53 2.93 11.90
N GLU A 15 -0.22 3.51 12.84
CA GLU A 15 -0.51 2.89 14.14
C GLU A 15 -1.45 1.67 14.00
N ASP A 16 -2.48 1.77 13.16
CA ASP A 16 -3.32 0.62 12.84
C ASP A 16 -2.49 -0.50 12.23
N ILE A 17 -1.62 -0.18 11.26
CA ILE A 17 -0.79 -1.17 10.56
C ILE A 17 0.17 -1.86 11.52
N SER A 18 0.80 -1.13 12.45
CA SER A 18 1.73 -1.72 13.42
C SER A 18 1.01 -2.68 14.38
N GLN A 19 -0.18 -2.31 14.86
CA GLN A 19 -1.00 -3.18 15.70
C GLN A 19 -1.51 -4.41 14.94
N LEU A 20 -2.05 -4.22 13.74
CA LEU A 20 -2.55 -5.30 12.90
C LEU A 20 -1.41 -6.27 12.53
N TRP A 21 -0.21 -5.76 12.23
CA TRP A 21 0.97 -6.56 11.95
C TRP A 21 1.45 -7.36 13.17
N ALA A 22 1.48 -6.74 14.35
CA ALA A 22 1.84 -7.44 15.58
C ALA A 22 0.89 -8.61 15.85
N LYS A 23 -0.42 -8.39 15.74
CA LYS A 23 -1.46 -9.44 15.88
C LYS A 23 -1.30 -10.55 14.85
N TYR A 24 -1.13 -10.19 13.57
CA TYR A 24 -0.91 -11.16 12.50
C TYR A 24 0.31 -12.06 12.77
N ARG A 25 1.42 -11.46 13.23
CA ARG A 25 2.65 -12.19 13.58
C ARG A 25 2.51 -13.02 14.85
N GLY A 26 1.63 -12.62 15.76
CA GLY A 26 1.24 -13.42 16.93
C GLY A 26 0.34 -14.61 16.61
N GLY A 27 -0.10 -14.76 15.36
CA GLY A 27 -1.04 -15.80 14.94
C GLY A 27 -2.50 -15.46 15.22
N GLU A 28 -2.81 -14.20 15.55
CA GLU A 28 -4.17 -13.75 15.76
C GLU A 28 -4.89 -13.46 14.45
N MET A 29 -6.22 -13.61 14.46
CA MET A 29 -7.06 -13.26 13.31
C MET A 29 -7.26 -11.75 13.24
N VAL A 30 -6.72 -11.13 12.19
CA VAL A 30 -6.73 -9.69 12.01
C VAL A 30 -7.98 -9.25 11.24
N ARG A 31 -8.74 -8.30 11.80
CA ARG A 31 -9.96 -7.74 11.19
C ARG A 31 -9.75 -6.30 10.74
N CYS A 32 -10.52 -5.90 9.74
CA CYS A 32 -10.48 -4.56 9.18
C CYS A 32 -11.05 -3.53 10.17
N PRO A 33 -10.34 -2.45 10.53
CA PRO A 33 -10.83 -1.48 11.52
C PRO A 33 -12.07 -0.70 11.07
N ARG A 34 -12.35 -0.65 9.76
CA ARG A 34 -13.55 -0.01 9.20
C ARG A 34 -14.79 -0.93 9.15
N GLY A 35 -14.70 -2.18 9.61
CA GLY A 35 -15.81 -3.14 9.55
C GLY A 35 -15.47 -4.47 10.24
N ASP A 36 -16.05 -5.58 9.79
CA ASP A 36 -15.72 -6.93 10.30
C ASP A 36 -15.04 -7.82 9.24
N GLY A 37 -14.62 -7.23 8.13
CA GLY A 37 -13.96 -7.94 7.04
C GLY A 37 -12.59 -8.48 7.43
N GLY A 38 -12.21 -9.63 6.86
CA GLY A 38 -10.88 -10.20 7.05
C GLY A 38 -9.78 -9.36 6.37
N ILE A 39 -8.62 -9.28 7.02
CA ILE A 39 -7.41 -8.69 6.44
C ILE A 39 -6.54 -9.80 5.85
N SER A 40 -6.10 -9.61 4.60
CA SER A 40 -5.12 -10.45 3.91
C SER A 40 -3.79 -9.71 3.77
N LEU A 41 -2.70 -10.47 3.73
CA LEU A 41 -1.35 -9.94 3.55
C LEU A 41 -0.92 -10.11 2.09
N SER A 42 -0.63 -9.01 1.40
CA SER A 42 0.08 -9.06 0.12
C SER A 42 1.59 -8.90 0.34
N VAL A 43 2.38 -9.69 -0.37
CA VAL A 43 3.85 -9.70 -0.27
C VAL A 43 4.44 -9.33 -1.62
N ASP A 44 5.38 -8.38 -1.62
CA ASP A 44 6.24 -8.07 -2.76
C ASP A 44 7.66 -8.59 -2.47
N GLY A 45 8.02 -9.69 -3.12
CA GLY A 45 9.33 -10.33 -2.95
C GLY A 45 10.49 -9.53 -3.53
N ALA A 46 10.25 -8.71 -4.56
CA ALA A 46 11.29 -7.91 -5.20
C ALA A 46 11.68 -6.70 -4.35
N ALA A 47 10.67 -6.00 -3.81
CA ALA A 47 10.83 -4.85 -2.93
C ALA A 47 11.06 -5.22 -1.46
N LYS A 48 10.93 -6.52 -1.11
CA LYS A 48 10.96 -7.03 0.28
C LYS A 48 9.98 -6.25 1.17
N ALA A 49 8.76 -6.06 0.66
CA ALA A 49 7.73 -5.25 1.28
C ALA A 49 6.44 -6.04 1.45
N TYR A 50 5.64 -5.61 2.42
CA TYR A 50 4.35 -6.17 2.77
C TYR A 50 3.28 -5.08 2.71
N ARG A 51 2.05 -5.46 2.42
CA ARG A 51 0.88 -4.59 2.64
C ARG A 51 -0.28 -5.41 3.17
N MET A 52 -1.09 -4.80 4.02
CA MET A 52 -2.34 -5.38 4.51
C MET A 52 -3.50 -4.87 3.67
N VAL A 53 -4.38 -5.77 3.27
CA VAL A 53 -5.53 -5.44 2.41
C VAL A 53 -6.78 -6.12 2.95
N CYS A 54 -7.83 -5.34 3.20
CA CYS A 54 -9.15 -5.87 3.55
C CYS A 54 -9.79 -6.51 2.33
N THR A 55 -10.20 -7.77 2.46
CA THR A 55 -10.81 -8.54 1.38
C THR A 55 -12.26 -8.15 1.09
N GLN A 56 -12.89 -7.38 1.98
CA GLN A 56 -14.29 -6.96 1.82
C GLN A 56 -14.44 -5.52 1.32
N CYS A 57 -13.83 -4.55 2.00
CA CYS A 57 -14.00 -3.13 1.64
C CYS A 57 -12.88 -2.57 0.75
N GLY A 58 -11.81 -3.34 0.51
CA GLY A 58 -10.67 -2.92 -0.31
C GLY A 58 -9.73 -1.91 0.37
N LEU A 59 -9.91 -1.67 1.68
CA LEU A 59 -9.00 -0.85 2.49
C LEU A 59 -7.59 -1.45 2.48
N ALA A 60 -6.59 -0.68 2.11
CA ALA A 60 -5.21 -1.16 2.00
C ALA A 60 -4.25 -0.29 2.81
N SER A 61 -3.19 -0.89 3.36
CA SER A 61 -2.07 -0.14 3.90
C SER A 61 -1.13 0.31 2.79
N PRO A 62 -0.34 1.38 2.98
CA PRO A 62 0.90 1.56 2.25
C PRO A 62 1.81 0.34 2.41
N TRP A 63 2.75 0.20 1.49
CA TRP A 63 3.78 -0.82 1.57
C TRP A 63 4.72 -0.53 2.74
N PHE A 64 4.98 -1.54 3.55
CA PHE A 64 5.90 -1.45 4.68
C PHE A 64 6.90 -2.60 4.66
N GLY A 65 8.13 -2.31 5.05
CA GLY A 65 9.15 -3.29 5.36
C GLY A 65 9.09 -3.67 6.84
N THR A 66 9.59 -4.85 7.16
CA THR A 66 9.72 -5.33 8.54
C THR A 66 11.19 -5.35 8.92
N THR A 67 11.56 -4.66 9.99
CA THR A 67 12.90 -4.69 10.56
C THR A 67 12.84 -5.30 11.97
N PRO A 68 13.98 -5.71 12.55
CA PRO A 68 14.01 -6.18 13.94
C PRO A 68 13.49 -5.14 14.94
N THR A 69 13.57 -3.86 14.60
CA THR A 69 13.18 -2.73 15.45
C THR A 69 11.72 -2.32 15.24
N GLY A 70 11.06 -2.73 14.15
CA GLY A 70 9.68 -2.39 13.89
C GLY A 70 9.30 -2.37 12.40
N LEU A 71 8.35 -1.51 12.06
CA LEU A 71 7.89 -1.32 10.67
C LEU A 71 8.54 -0.09 10.04
N VAL A 72 8.92 -0.22 8.77
CA VAL A 72 9.45 0.87 7.95
C VAL A 72 8.48 1.12 6.81
N PHE A 73 7.71 2.19 6.89
CA PHE A 73 6.77 2.59 5.85
C PHE A 73 7.53 3.20 4.69
N ARG A 74 7.24 2.74 3.47
CA ARG A 74 7.82 3.29 2.25
C ARG A 74 6.69 3.98 1.50
N SER A 75 6.91 5.22 1.11
CA SER A 75 6.09 5.85 0.09
C SER A 75 6.10 4.94 -1.14
N ALA A 76 4.92 4.64 -1.71
CA ALA A 76 4.86 3.95 -2.98
C ALA A 76 5.83 4.64 -3.94
N PRO A 77 6.64 3.90 -4.73
CA PRO A 77 7.46 4.54 -5.73
C PRO A 77 6.52 5.39 -6.57
N GLN A 78 6.72 6.71 -6.54
CA GLN A 78 6.06 7.57 -7.50
C GLN A 78 6.40 6.95 -8.84
N THR A 79 5.39 6.46 -9.55
CA THR A 79 5.58 6.07 -10.93
C THR A 79 5.95 7.38 -11.63
N VAL A 80 7.25 7.66 -11.69
CA VAL A 80 7.80 8.72 -12.50
C VAL A 80 7.43 8.33 -13.91
N ASN A 81 6.33 8.89 -14.42
CA ASN A 81 6.00 8.78 -15.83
C ASN A 81 7.15 9.44 -16.59
N PRO A 82 7.90 8.73 -17.45
CA PRO A 82 8.80 9.37 -18.39
C PRO A 82 7.94 9.93 -19.55
N ALA A 83 7.10 10.92 -19.26
CA ALA A 83 6.30 11.62 -20.25
C ALA A 83 6.56 13.11 -20.14
N SER A 84 7.83 13.49 -20.31
CA SER A 84 8.23 14.86 -20.61
C SER A 84 9.41 14.79 -21.58
N SER A 85 9.13 14.21 -22.74
CA SER A 85 10.03 14.21 -23.90
C SER A 85 9.14 14.39 -25.13
N SER A 86 8.64 15.61 -25.29
CA SER A 86 8.03 16.09 -26.53
C SER A 86 8.57 17.52 -26.65
N GLY A 87 9.71 17.75 -27.31
CA GLY A 87 9.88 17.42 -28.72
C GLY A 87 9.11 18.45 -29.55
N THR A 88 9.34 19.74 -29.35
CA THR A 88 8.93 20.77 -30.31
C THR A 88 10.04 20.93 -31.34
N LEU A 89 10.00 20.07 -32.35
CA LEU A 89 10.58 20.33 -33.66
C LEU A 89 9.40 20.53 -34.62
N SER A 90 9.27 21.75 -35.18
CA SER A 90 8.67 22.13 -36.48
C SER A 90 8.39 23.65 -36.39
N ASP A 91 9.19 24.52 -37.01
CA ASP A 91 9.14 24.93 -38.44
C ASP A 91 8.18 26.12 -38.66
N ASP A 92 8.75 27.33 -38.63
CA ASP A 92 8.70 28.36 -39.70
C ASP A 92 9.80 29.41 -39.44
#